data_AF-A0A8S3KDC0-F1
#
_entry.id   AF-A0A8S3KDC0-F1
#
_cell.length_a   1.000
_cell.length_b   1.000
_cell.length_c   1.000
_cell.angle_alpha   90.00
_cell.angle_beta   90.00
_cell.angle_gamma   90.00
#
_symmetry.space_group_name_H-M   'P 1'
#
loop_
_entity.id
_entity.type
_entity.pdbx_description
1 polymer ?
#
loop_
_entity_poly.entity_id
_entity_poly.type
_entity_poly.pdbx_seq_one_letter_code
_entity_poly.pdbx_strand_id
1 'polypeptide(L)' 'MIVQMFEFCFYFVRYAFATFDANNDGTIDFDEFLLAIAATSQGNVNDRLEVAFEMYDVSGDGQIDQKELAKMILAM' A
#
# COMPACT_ATOMS: atom_id res chain seq x y z
N MET A 1 -22.27 3.71 -15.40
CA MET A 1 -21.05 4.54 -15.33
C MET A 1 -20.47 4.59 -13.92
N ILE A 2 -21.27 4.70 -12.85
CA ILE A 2 -20.79 4.74 -11.45
C ILE A 2 -20.25 3.39 -10.96
N VAL A 3 -20.87 2.26 -11.37
CA VAL A 3 -20.44 0.91 -10.97
C VAL A 3 -19.04 0.54 -11.51
N GLN A 4 -18.69 1.00 -12.72
CA GLN A 4 -17.36 0.72 -13.28
C GLN A 4 -16.24 1.49 -12.60
N MET A 5 -16.53 2.66 -12.02
CA MET A 5 -15.53 3.44 -11.29
C MET A 5 -15.16 2.78 -9.96
N PHE A 6 -16.13 2.13 -9.31
CA PHE A 6 -15.90 1.32 -8.11
C PHE A 6 -15.11 0.05 -8.40
N GLU A 7 -15.46 -0.68 -9.46
CA GLU A 7 -14.71 -1.86 -9.93
C GLU A 7 -13.27 -1.51 -10.32
N PHE A 8 -13.07 -0.36 -10.98
CA PHE A 8 -11.74 0.09 -11.36
C PHE A 8 -10.86 0.37 -10.14
N CYS A 9 -11.40 1.04 -9.12
CA CYS A 9 -10.67 1.33 -7.90
C CYS A 9 -10.30 0.03 -7.16
N PHE A 10 -11.23 -0.92 -7.06
CA PHE A 10 -10.99 -2.20 -6.42
C PHE A 10 -9.95 -3.05 -7.18
N TYR A 11 -9.99 -3.03 -8.51
CA TYR A 11 -9.00 -3.71 -9.34
C TYR A 11 -7.62 -3.09 -9.20
N PHE A 12 -7.54 -1.75 -9.18
CA PHE A 12 -6.28 -1.04 -8.98
C PHE A 12 -5.66 -1.33 -7.60
N VAL A 13 -6.47 -1.31 -6.53
CA VAL A 13 -6.03 -1.67 -5.18
C VAL A 13 -5.46 -3.09 -5.16
N ARG A 14 -6.18 -4.05 -5.73
CA ARG A 14 -5.73 -5.46 -5.78
C ARG A 14 -4.47 -5.64 -6.62
N TYR A 15 -4.38 -4.94 -7.74
CA TYR A 15 -3.22 -5.01 -8.61
C TYR A 15 -1.98 -4.39 -7.96
N ALA A 16 -2.14 -3.22 -7.34
CA ALA A 16 -1.07 -2.57 -6.59
C ALA A 16 -0.63 -3.45 -5.40
N PHE A 17 -1.58 -3.96 -4.61
CA PHE A 17 -1.30 -4.87 -3.49
C PHE A 17 -0.48 -6.09 -3.95
N ALA A 18 -0.95 -6.80 -4.99
CA ALA A 18 -0.24 -7.96 -5.52
C ALA A 18 1.11 -7.64 -6.20
N THR A 19 1.36 -6.37 -6.52
CA THR A 19 2.66 -5.94 -7.07
C THR A 19 3.67 -5.70 -5.95
N PHE A 20 3.19 -5.36 -4.75
CA PHE A 20 4.03 -5.04 -3.59
C PHE A 20 4.22 -6.24 -2.65
N ASP A 21 3.18 -7.06 -2.47
CA ASP A 21 3.21 -8.33 -1.73
C ASP A 21 4.02 -9.37 -2.53
N ALA A 22 5.34 -9.33 -2.33
CA ALA A 22 6.31 -10.12 -3.09
C ALA A 22 6.36 -11.56 -2.56
N ASN A 23 6.12 -11.74 -1.26
CA ASN A 23 6.10 -13.03 -0.61
C ASN A 23 4.72 -13.73 -0.73
N ASN A 24 3.67 -12.99 -1.14
CA ASN A 24 2.29 -13.41 -1.34
C ASN A 24 1.64 -13.98 -0.06
N ASP A 25 1.98 -13.40 1.10
CA ASP A 25 1.42 -13.76 2.41
C ASP A 25 0.11 -13.03 2.72
N GLY A 26 -0.27 -12.06 1.88
CA GLY A 26 -1.51 -11.31 2.00
C GLY A 26 -1.40 -10.08 2.91
N THR A 27 -0.20 -9.72 3.37
CA THR A 27 0.14 -8.45 4.02
C THR A 27 1.25 -7.76 3.22
N ILE A 28 1.54 -6.49 3.54
CA ILE A 28 2.73 -5.80 3.04
C ILE A 28 3.58 -5.46 4.25
N ASP A 29 4.78 -6.06 4.31
CA ASP A 29 5.73 -5.76 5.38
C ASP A 29 6.55 -4.49 5.09
N PHE A 30 7.36 -4.08 6.07
CA PHE A 30 8.18 -2.88 5.96
C PHE A 30 9.19 -2.95 4.81
N ASP A 31 9.78 -4.11 4.55
CA ASP A 31 10.79 -4.30 3.50
C ASP A 31 10.14 -4.27 2.10
N GLU A 32 8.95 -4.86 1.96
CA GLU A 32 8.13 -4.80 0.74
C GLU A 32 7.64 -3.39 0.45
N PHE A 33 7.20 -2.66 1.47
CA PHE A 33 6.83 -1.25 1.35
C PHE A 33 8.04 -0.37 0.96
N LEU A 34 9.22 -0.64 1.54
CA LEU A 34 10.47 0.03 1.18
C LEU A 34 10.79 -0.17 -0.31
N LEU A 35 10.70 -1.42 -0.77
CA LEU A 35 10.97 -1.79 -2.15
C LEU A 35 9.99 -1.13 -3.13
N ALA A 36 8.71 -1.09 -2.76
CA ALA A 36 7.64 -0.43 -3.52
C ALA A 36 7.91 1.06 -3.76
N ILE A 37 8.31 1.78 -2.71
CA ILE A 37 8.59 3.22 -2.77
C ILE A 37 9.95 3.47 -3.45
N ALA A 38 10.96 2.63 -3.22
CA ALA A 38 12.23 2.71 -3.93
C ALA A 38 12.06 2.51 -5.44
N ALA A 39 11.12 1.65 -5.85
CA ALA A 39 10.78 1.44 -7.26
C ALA A 39 9.99 2.61 -7.88
N THR A 40 9.27 3.39 -7.07
CA THR A 40 8.40 4.49 -7.53
C THR A 40 8.96 5.90 -7.28
N SER A 41 10.04 6.05 -6.52
CA SER A 41 10.63 7.34 -6.17
C SER A 41 12.11 7.47 -6.54
N GLN A 42 12.49 8.61 -7.11
CA GLN A 42 13.88 9.03 -7.28
C GLN A 42 14.26 9.95 -6.10
N GLY A 43 14.88 9.43 -5.03
CA GLY A 43 15.33 10.27 -3.91
C GLY A 43 15.73 9.53 -2.63
N ASN A 44 16.20 10.25 -1.60
CA ASN A 44 16.50 9.71 -0.27
C ASN A 44 15.20 9.29 0.44
N VAL A 45 14.96 7.99 0.48
CA VAL A 45 13.66 7.38 0.79
C VAL A 45 13.42 7.27 2.31
N ASN A 46 14.48 7.02 3.09
CA ASN A 46 14.37 6.43 4.43
C ASN A 46 13.57 7.25 5.47
N ASP A 47 13.79 8.55 5.60
CA ASP A 47 13.14 9.33 6.69
C ASP A 47 11.67 9.65 6.41
N ARG A 48 11.26 9.68 5.13
CA ARG A 48 9.85 9.92 4.75
C ARG A 48 9.02 8.65 4.80
N LEU A 49 9.70 7.50 4.71
CA LEU A 49 9.08 6.18 4.70
C LEU A 49 8.57 5.77 6.05
N GLU A 50 9.37 5.96 7.10
CA GLU A 50 9.00 5.55 8.45
C GLU A 50 7.72 6.29 8.88
N VAL A 51 7.67 7.60 8.62
CA VAL A 51 6.48 8.43 8.90
C VAL A 51 5.30 8.06 7.99
N ALA A 52 5.53 7.74 6.71
CA ALA A 52 4.46 7.30 5.82
C ALA A 52 3.88 5.94 6.25
N PHE A 53 4.74 5.01 6.64
CA PHE A 53 4.36 3.68 7.10
C PHE A 53 3.57 3.77 8.42
N GLU A 54 4.03 4.56 9.40
CA GLU A 54 3.31 4.80 10.65
C GLU A 54 1.96 5.49 10.45
N MET A 55 1.81 6.29 9.39
CA MET A 55 0.51 6.88 9.03
C MET A 55 -0.47 5.89 8.39
N TYR A 56 0.03 4.79 7.83
CA TYR A 56 -0.77 3.82 7.08
C TYR A 56 -1.09 2.55 7.88
N ASP A 57 -0.18 2.12 8.74
CA ASP A 57 -0.43 1.09 9.75
C ASP A 57 -1.30 1.67 10.88
N VAL A 58 -2.61 1.64 10.67
CA VAL A 58 -3.60 2.15 11.64
C VAL A 58 -3.68 1.22 12.86
N SER A 59 -3.38 -0.06 12.65
CA SER A 59 -3.40 -1.08 13.70
C SER A 59 -2.19 -1.02 14.64
N GLY A 60 -1.06 -0.49 14.15
CA GLY A 60 0.22 -0.42 14.85
C GLY A 60 0.90 -1.79 14.99
N ASP A 61 0.57 -2.76 14.14
CA ASP A 61 1.12 -4.12 14.18
C ASP A 61 2.40 -4.31 13.34
N GLY A 62 2.85 -3.23 12.69
CA GLY A 62 4.03 -3.19 11.85
C GLY A 62 3.82 -3.74 10.44
N GLN A 63 2.58 -3.99 10.03
CA GLN A 63 2.20 -4.48 8.71
C GLN A 63 1.02 -3.65 8.15
N ILE A 64 0.86 -3.63 6.83
CA ILE A 64 -0.30 -2.99 6.19
C ILE A 64 -1.18 -4.08 5.60
N ASP A 65 -2.39 -4.23 6.12
CA ASP A 65 -3.35 -5.19 5.61
C ASP A 65 -4.14 -4.66 4.40
N GLN A 66 -4.83 -5.54 3.68
CA GLN A 66 -5.66 -5.14 2.53
C GLN A 66 -6.75 -4.12 2.87
N LYS A 67 -7.27 -4.12 4.10
CA LYS A 67 -8.34 -3.19 4.53
C LYS A 67 -7.77 -1.81 4.79
N GLU A 68 -6.57 -1.73 5.36
CA GLU A 68 -5.82 -0.50 5.56
C GLU A 68 -5.43 0.11 4.22
N LEU A 69 -4.87 -0.68 3.29
CA LEU A 69 -4.57 -0.20 1.94
C LEU A 69 -5.84 0.24 1.18
N ALA A 70 -6.95 -0.50 1.30
CA ALA A 70 -8.21 -0.13 0.68
C ALA A 70 -8.76 1.19 1.25
N LYS A 71 -8.71 1.38 2.58
CA LYS A 71 -9.08 2.65 3.22
C LYS A 71 -8.24 3.80 2.71
N MET A 72 -6.94 3.59 2.53
CA MET A 72 -6.04 4.60 2.00
C MET A 72 -6.43 5.08 0.61
N ILE A 73 -6.73 4.14 -0.30
CA ILE A 73 -7.04 4.46 -1.70
C ILE A 73 -8.48 5.03 -1.84
N LEU A 74 -9.42 4.61 -0.99
CA LEU A 74 -10.80 5.12 -0.98
C LEU A 74 -10.97 6.46 -0.26
N ALA A 75 -10.02 6.87 0.59
CA ALA A 75 -10.05 8.14 1.30
C ALA A 75 -9.60 9.34 0.44
N MET A 76 -9.19 9.10 -0.81
CA MET A 76 -8.79 10.12 -1.79
C MET A 76 -9.94 10.61 -2.67
#